data_AF-A0A938N112-F1
#
_entry.id   AF-A0A938N112-F1
#
_cell.length_a   1.000
_cell.length_b   1.000
_cell.length_c   1.000
_cell.angle_alpha   90.00
_cell.angle_beta   90.00
_cell.angle_gamma   90.00
#
_symmetry.space_group_name_H-M   'P 1'
#
loop_
_entity.id
_entity.type
_entity.pdbx_description
1 polymer ?
#
loop_
_entity_poly.entity_id
_entity_poly.type
_entity_poly.pdbx_seq_one_letter_code
_entity_poly.pdbx_strand_id
1 'polypeptide(L)'
;MLSRRTDGQACTKNRKNRIRREREQRREKWLRSLRVESLEPRHLLSTSRMIVQFDDSMSQDAITQWAAEQQATVVHTLSSVFHGAIVDVDQSVGQPSALVAQWLQLPSVLHAEADMVGEYLATVPNDPLFGSLWGLD
;
A
#
# COMPACT_ATOMS: atom_id res chain seq x y z
N MET A 1 -64.47 35.73 -6.08
CA MET A 1 -63.21 36.20 -5.45
C MET A 1 -62.09 35.25 -5.87
N LEU A 2 -61.02 35.81 -6.43
CA LEU A 2 -60.00 35.13 -7.23
C LEU A 2 -59.08 34.21 -6.42
N SER A 3 -59.01 32.95 -6.86
CA SER A 3 -57.94 32.00 -6.59
C SER A 3 -56.68 32.42 -7.35
N ARG A 4 -55.62 32.83 -6.64
CA ARG A 4 -54.29 33.13 -7.20
C ARG A 4 -53.20 32.68 -6.22
N ARG A 5 -53.02 31.38 -6.00
CA ARG A 5 -51.89 30.84 -5.20
C ARG A 5 -51.48 29.42 -5.61
N THR A 6 -51.13 29.19 -6.89
CA THR A 6 -50.55 27.89 -7.28
C THR A 6 -49.34 27.99 -8.22
N ASP A 7 -49.18 29.08 -8.97
CA ASP A 7 -48.20 29.10 -10.08
C ASP A 7 -46.75 29.35 -9.63
N GLY A 8 -46.54 29.97 -8.46
CA GLY A 8 -45.19 30.26 -7.93
C GLY A 8 -44.45 29.04 -7.37
N GLN A 9 -45.18 27.99 -6.94
CA GLN A 9 -44.56 26.80 -6.34
C GLN A 9 -44.08 25.77 -7.37
N ALA A 10 -44.71 25.70 -8.54
CA ALA A 10 -44.30 24.79 -9.62
C ALA A 10 -42.97 25.26 -10.27
N CYS A 11 -42.83 26.57 -10.48
CA CYS A 11 -41.64 27.15 -11.10
C CYS A 11 -40.37 27.00 -10.23
N THR A 12 -40.52 27.12 -8.90
CA THR A 12 -39.40 26.94 -7.95
C THR A 12 -38.99 25.48 -7.76
N LYS A 13 -39.94 24.53 -7.81
CA LYS A 13 -39.65 23.09 -7.79
C LYS A 13 -38.87 22.64 -9.02
N ASN A 14 -39.24 23.13 -10.21
CA ASN A 14 -38.49 22.83 -11.44
C ASN A 14 -37.07 23.39 -11.43
N ARG A 15 -36.87 24.60 -10.91
CA ARG A 15 -35.54 25.20 -10.75
C ARG A 15 -34.65 24.42 -9.78
N LYS A 16 -35.19 23.97 -8.65
CA LYS A 16 -34.45 23.15 -7.67
C LYS A 16 -34.04 21.80 -8.25
N ASN A 17 -34.92 21.14 -9.00
CA ASN A 17 -34.63 19.86 -9.65
C ASN A 17 -33.55 19.99 -10.73
N ARG A 18 -33.56 21.09 -11.49
CA ARG A 18 -32.53 21.39 -12.49
C ARG A 18 -31.15 21.60 -11.84
N ILE A 19 -31.08 22.38 -10.77
CA ILE A 19 -29.81 22.64 -10.05
C ILE A 19 -29.25 21.35 -9.45
N ARG A 20 -30.12 20.46 -8.94
CA ARG A 20 -29.70 19.16 -8.40
C ARG A 20 -29.08 18.28 -9.48
N ARG A 21 -29.71 18.18 -10.65
CA ARG A 21 -29.20 17.42 -11.80
C ARG A 21 -27.87 17.98 -12.33
N GLU A 22 -27.74 19.30 -12.40
CA GLU A 22 -26.48 19.95 -12.82
C GLU A 22 -25.34 19.66 -11.83
N ARG A 23 -25.63 19.62 -10.51
CA ARG A 23 -24.63 19.24 -9.49
C ARG A 23 -24.25 17.76 -9.56
N GLU A 24 -25.20 16.87 -9.78
CA GLU A 24 -24.94 15.43 -9.97
C GLU A 24 -24.10 15.19 -11.23
N GLN A 25 -24.42 15.83 -12.35
CA GLN A 25 -23.62 15.74 -13.58
C GLN A 25 -22.20 16.28 -13.42
N ARG A 26 -22.03 17.39 -12.68
CA ARG A 26 -20.69 17.92 -12.37
C ARG A 26 -19.90 16.98 -11.47
N ARG A 27 -20.54 16.35 -10.50
CA ARG A 27 -19.90 15.37 -9.60
C ARG A 27 -19.50 14.12 -10.36
N GLU A 28 -20.36 13.58 -11.23
CA GLU A 28 -20.03 12.45 -12.09
C GLU A 28 -18.91 12.78 -13.07
N LYS A 29 -18.93 13.99 -13.66
CA LYS A 29 -17.86 14.45 -14.54
C LYS A 29 -16.53 14.59 -13.78
N TRP A 30 -16.57 15.09 -12.55
CA TRP A 30 -15.40 15.20 -11.68
C TRP A 30 -14.85 13.82 -11.27
N LEU A 31 -15.73 12.88 -10.92
CA LEU A 31 -15.37 11.48 -10.62
C LEU A 31 -14.81 10.75 -11.84
N ARG A 32 -15.31 11.03 -13.05
CA ARG A 32 -14.74 10.48 -14.29
C ARG A 32 -13.43 11.15 -14.70
N SER A 33 -13.22 12.42 -14.36
CA SER A 33 -11.95 13.12 -14.60
C SER A 33 -10.89 12.81 -13.56
N LEU A 34 -11.27 12.30 -12.38
CA LEU A 34 -10.41 11.56 -11.49
C LEU A 34 -10.09 10.22 -12.17
N ARG A 35 -9.24 10.29 -13.19
CA ARG A 35 -8.48 9.15 -13.64
C ARG A 35 -7.60 8.80 -12.45
N VAL A 36 -8.10 7.91 -11.60
CA VAL A 36 -7.24 7.13 -10.73
C VAL A 36 -6.42 6.33 -11.71
N GLU A 37 -5.26 6.87 -12.08
CA GLU A 37 -4.17 6.05 -12.55
C GLU A 37 -3.88 5.14 -11.36
N SER A 38 -4.64 4.04 -11.30
CA SER A 38 -4.24 2.87 -10.58
C SER A 38 -2.85 2.60 -11.12
N LEU A 39 -1.86 2.98 -10.34
CA LEU A 39 -0.51 2.46 -10.47
C LEU A 39 -0.72 0.96 -10.26
N GLU A 40 -0.98 0.24 -11.35
CA GLU A 40 -0.85 -1.20 -11.39
C GLU A 40 0.45 -1.48 -10.64
N PRO A 41 0.42 -2.17 -9.48
CA PRO A 41 1.63 -2.50 -8.79
C PRO A 41 2.46 -3.24 -9.82
N ARG A 42 3.64 -2.69 -10.14
CA ARG A 42 4.57 -3.34 -11.04
C ARG A 42 4.92 -4.67 -10.37
N HIS A 43 4.16 -5.71 -10.69
CA HIS A 43 4.42 -7.11 -10.38
C HIS A 43 5.62 -7.59 -11.24
N LEU A 44 6.74 -6.89 -11.13
CA LEU A 44 7.99 -7.17 -11.83
C LEU A 44 9.07 -7.70 -10.88
N LEU A 45 8.71 -8.08 -9.66
CA LEU A 45 9.56 -8.87 -8.80
C LEU A 45 8.90 -10.24 -8.71
N SER A 46 9.38 -11.19 -9.53
CA SER A 46 9.06 -12.62 -9.39
C SER A 46 9.58 -13.19 -8.07
N THR A 47 10.30 -12.37 -7.29
CA THR A 47 10.85 -12.69 -5.98
C THR A 47 10.10 -11.93 -4.89
N SER A 48 9.76 -12.63 -3.82
CA SER A 48 9.28 -12.06 -2.57
C SER A 48 10.45 -11.91 -1.60
N ARG A 49 10.58 -10.74 -1.00
CA ARG A 49 11.61 -10.46 -0.01
C ARG A 49 11.09 -10.81 1.39
N MET A 50 11.97 -11.38 2.19
CA MET A 50 11.66 -11.85 3.54
C MET A 50 12.77 -11.40 4.49
N ILE A 51 12.41 -11.09 5.72
CA ILE A 51 13.34 -10.80 6.81
C ILE A 51 13.28 -11.98 7.78
N VAL A 52 14.43 -12.55 8.10
CA VAL A 52 14.54 -13.71 8.98
C VAL A 52 15.53 -13.41 10.09
N GLN A 53 15.13 -13.67 11.34
CA GLN A 53 15.99 -13.64 12.51
C GLN A 53 16.32 -15.06 12.94
N PHE A 54 17.59 -15.31 13.19
CA PHE A 54 18.14 -16.59 13.60
C PHE A 54 18.57 -16.57 15.06
N ASP A 55 18.74 -17.75 15.61
CA ASP A 55 19.42 -17.93 16.89
C ASP A 55 20.90 -17.52 16.80
N ASP A 56 21.42 -16.90 17.86
CA ASP A 56 22.79 -16.39 17.95
C ASP A 56 23.87 -17.46 17.71
N SER A 57 23.52 -18.75 17.83
CA SER A 57 24.41 -19.87 17.53
C SER A 57 24.68 -20.09 16.04
N MET A 58 23.88 -19.51 15.14
CA MET A 58 24.09 -19.67 13.70
C MET A 58 25.29 -18.84 13.21
N SER A 59 26.22 -19.42 12.46
CA SER A 59 27.24 -18.62 11.76
C SER A 59 26.67 -18.01 10.47
N GLN A 60 27.36 -17.00 9.91
CA GLN A 60 26.98 -16.42 8.61
C GLN A 60 26.97 -17.48 7.49
N ASP A 61 27.93 -18.41 7.51
CA ASP A 61 27.98 -19.51 6.55
C ASP A 61 26.76 -20.43 6.70
N ALA A 62 26.38 -20.72 7.94
CA ALA A 62 25.20 -21.54 8.23
C ALA A 62 23.90 -20.85 7.82
N ILE A 63 23.80 -19.52 7.95
CA ILE A 63 22.66 -18.74 7.44
C ILE A 63 22.57 -18.81 5.91
N THR A 64 23.72 -18.69 5.23
CA THR A 64 23.78 -18.77 3.76
C THR A 64 23.38 -20.16 3.27
N GLN A 65 23.86 -21.20 3.96
CA GLN A 65 23.48 -22.58 3.68
C GLN A 65 21.98 -22.83 3.94
N TRP A 66 21.46 -22.36 5.07
CA TRP A 66 20.04 -22.44 5.39
C TRP A 66 19.18 -21.79 4.29
N ALA A 67 19.57 -20.60 3.82
CA ALA A 67 18.83 -19.92 2.76
C ALA A 67 18.81 -20.76 1.48
N ALA A 68 19.95 -21.33 1.08
CA ALA A 68 20.02 -22.22 -0.08
C ALA A 68 19.13 -23.47 0.07
N GLU A 69 19.07 -24.07 1.25
CA GLU A 69 18.19 -25.20 1.56
C GLU A 69 16.70 -24.83 1.45
N GLN A 70 16.35 -23.58 1.79
CA GLN A 70 15.00 -23.04 1.64
C GLN A 70 14.71 -22.47 0.24
N GLN A 71 15.59 -22.70 -0.74
CA GLN A 71 15.48 -22.14 -2.10
C GLN A 71 15.38 -20.60 -2.10
N ALA A 72 16.06 -19.97 -1.14
CA ALA A 72 16.15 -18.53 -0.96
C ALA A 72 17.59 -18.06 -1.22
N THR A 73 17.74 -16.78 -1.56
CA THR A 73 19.05 -16.13 -1.76
C THR A 73 19.23 -15.04 -0.71
N VAL A 74 20.36 -15.05 0.00
CA VAL A 74 20.70 -13.97 0.95
C VAL A 74 21.03 -12.70 0.17
N VAL A 75 20.28 -11.64 0.42
CA VAL A 75 20.49 -10.31 -0.15
C VAL A 75 21.35 -9.46 0.77
N HIS A 76 21.06 -9.52 2.07
CA HIS A 76 21.74 -8.71 3.07
C HIS A 76 21.74 -9.40 4.43
N THR A 77 22.83 -9.26 5.18
CA THR A 77 22.91 -9.75 6.56
C THR A 77 22.72 -8.59 7.54
N LEU A 78 21.93 -8.78 8.58
CA LEU A 78 21.52 -7.74 9.53
C LEU A 78 22.31 -7.75 10.85
N SER A 79 23.52 -8.31 10.87
CA SER A 79 24.32 -8.59 12.07
C SER A 79 24.59 -7.39 13.00
N SER A 80 24.44 -6.15 12.51
CA SER A 80 24.60 -4.94 13.34
C SER A 80 23.36 -4.57 14.16
N VAL A 81 22.18 -5.10 13.83
CA VAL A 81 20.91 -4.79 14.51
C VAL A 81 20.39 -6.00 15.27
N PHE A 82 20.40 -7.16 14.62
CA PHE A 82 20.08 -8.44 15.23
C PHE A 82 20.69 -9.56 14.40
N HIS A 83 20.75 -10.77 14.95
CA HIS A 83 21.30 -11.90 14.21
C HIS A 83 20.31 -12.39 13.15
N GLY A 84 20.38 -11.83 11.94
CA GLY A 84 19.37 -12.06 10.90
C GLY A 84 19.85 -11.78 9.49
N ALA A 85 18.97 -12.04 8.53
CA ALA A 85 19.21 -11.80 7.11
C ALA A 85 17.93 -11.41 6.37
N ILE A 86 18.11 -10.62 5.31
CA ILE A 86 17.14 -10.37 4.27
C ILE A 86 17.38 -11.39 3.17
N VAL A 87 16.35 -12.15 2.81
CA VAL A 87 16.41 -13.18 1.78
C VAL A 87 15.35 -12.93 0.70
N ASP A 88 15.71 -13.18 -0.55
CA ASP A 88 14.77 -13.17 -1.67
C ASP A 88 14.40 -14.62 -2.01
N VAL A 89 13.09 -14.88 -2.17
CA VAL A 89 12.54 -16.19 -2.50
C VAL A 89 11.72 -16.06 -3.77
N ASP A 90 11.88 -16.98 -4.72
CA ASP A 90 11.04 -17.00 -5.92
C ASP A 90 9.58 -17.30 -5.55
N GLN A 91 8.63 -16.57 -6.13
CA GLN A 91 7.20 -16.81 -5.94
C GLN A 91 6.77 -18.22 -6.36
N SER A 92 7.54 -18.91 -7.22
CA SER A 92 7.28 -20.31 -7.55
C SER A 92 7.45 -21.27 -6.36
N VAL A 93 8.27 -20.90 -5.36
CA VAL A 93 8.56 -21.73 -4.18
C VAL A 93 7.35 -21.78 -3.26
N GLY A 94 6.62 -20.67 -3.13
CA GLY A 94 5.41 -20.61 -2.32
C GLY A 94 4.94 -19.19 -2.04
N GLN A 95 3.76 -19.11 -1.44
CA GLN A 95 3.23 -17.85 -0.93
C GLN A 95 4.02 -17.42 0.32
N PRO A 96 4.44 -16.15 0.44
CA PRO A 96 5.27 -15.67 1.55
C PRO A 96 4.71 -16.02 2.93
N SER A 97 3.40 -15.88 3.13
CA SER A 97 2.74 -16.19 4.40
C SER A 97 2.84 -17.66 4.81
N ALA A 98 2.77 -18.58 3.84
CA ALA A 98 2.93 -20.01 4.09
C ALA A 98 4.38 -20.35 4.45
N LEU A 99 5.34 -19.73 3.76
CA LEU A 99 6.77 -19.90 4.04
C LEU A 99 7.15 -19.38 5.43
N VAL A 100 6.63 -18.20 5.84
CA VAL A 100 6.81 -17.71 7.23
C VAL A 100 6.34 -18.75 8.23
N ALA A 101 5.11 -19.25 8.07
CA ALA A 101 4.54 -20.22 9.00
C ALA A 101 5.37 -21.51 9.09
N GLN A 102 5.92 -21.96 7.96
CA GLN A 102 6.80 -23.12 7.89
C GLN A 102 8.15 -22.86 8.57
N TRP A 103 8.79 -21.73 8.28
CA TRP A 103 10.13 -21.42 8.80
C TRP A 103 10.13 -21.17 10.30
N LEU A 104 9.04 -20.61 10.85
CA LEU A 104 8.88 -20.46 12.30
C LEU A 104 8.80 -21.79 13.07
N GLN A 105 8.63 -22.92 12.38
CA GLN A 105 8.73 -24.26 12.99
C GLN A 105 10.18 -24.76 13.08
N LEU A 106 11.14 -24.09 12.43
CA LEU A 106 12.54 -24.48 12.43
C LEU A 106 13.22 -23.97 13.71
N PRO A 107 14.00 -24.82 14.40
CA PRO A 107 14.60 -24.47 15.69
C PRO A 107 15.63 -23.32 15.59
N SER A 108 16.17 -23.08 14.41
CA SER A 108 17.14 -22.02 14.16
C SER A 108 16.52 -20.66 13.84
N VAL A 109 15.22 -20.59 13.59
CA VAL A 109 14.51 -19.37 13.19
C VAL A 109 13.71 -18.85 14.38
N LEU A 110 14.10 -17.69 14.90
CA LEU A 110 13.40 -17.03 16.00
C LEU A 110 12.22 -16.19 15.49
N HIS A 111 12.38 -15.59 14.32
CA HIS A 111 11.36 -14.76 13.70
C HIS A 111 11.49 -14.76 12.17
N ALA A 112 10.37 -14.64 11.48
CA ALA A 112 10.34 -14.50 10.02
C ALA A 112 9.14 -13.63 9.63
N GLU A 113 9.36 -12.73 8.68
CA GLU A 113 8.37 -11.79 8.16
C GLU A 113 8.57 -11.62 6.65
N ALA A 114 7.47 -11.47 5.92
CA ALA A 114 7.51 -11.04 4.53
C ALA A 114 7.67 -9.52 4.50
N ASP A 115 8.65 -9.03 3.73
CA ASP A 115 8.89 -7.59 3.58
C ASP A 115 7.66 -6.95 2.94
N MET A 116 7.03 -6.05 3.68
CA MET A 116 5.88 -5.31 3.19
C MET A 116 6.39 -4.05 2.50
N VAL A 117 6.15 -3.94 1.19
CA VAL A 117 6.27 -2.66 0.50
C VAL A 117 5.18 -1.74 1.03
N GLY A 118 5.52 -0.92 2.02
CA GLY A 118 4.63 0.12 2.51
C GLY A 118 4.39 1.15 1.40
N GLU A 119 3.15 1.26 0.93
CA GLU A 119 2.74 2.42 0.14
C GLU A 119 2.67 3.63 1.08
N TYR A 120 3.77 4.38 1.14
CA TYR A 120 3.72 5.71 1.74
C TYR A 120 2.91 6.60 0.80
N LEU A 121 1.66 6.86 1.16
CA LEU A 121 0.93 8.00 0.61
C LEU A 121 1.69 9.26 1.03
N ALA A 122 2.57 9.73 0.16
CA ALA A 122 3.13 11.06 0.28
C ALA A 122 1.97 12.05 0.07
N THR A 123 1.21 12.33 1.12
CA THR A 123 0.33 13.49 1.15
C THR A 123 1.23 14.71 1.27
N VAL A 124 1.83 15.12 0.15
CA VAL A 124 2.28 16.50 0.01
C VAL A 124 1.03 17.34 0.21
N PRO A 125 0.94 18.18 1.27
CA PRO A 125 -0.18 19.07 1.41
C PRO A 125 -0.19 19.94 0.16
N ASN A 126 -1.19 19.78 -0.70
CA ASN A 126 -1.42 20.73 -1.78
C ASN A 126 -2.07 22.00 -1.19
N ASP A 127 -1.43 22.51 -0.13
CA ASP A 127 -1.81 23.72 0.57
C ASP A 127 -0.94 24.85 0.01
N PRO A 128 -1.52 25.81 -0.70
CA PRO A 128 -0.78 26.93 -1.27
C PRO A 128 -0.08 27.78 -0.20
N LEU A 129 -0.39 27.61 1.09
CA LEU A 129 0.25 28.30 2.21
C LEU A 129 1.39 27.50 2.86
N PHE A 130 1.64 26.25 2.43
CA PHE A 130 2.67 25.40 3.03
C PHE A 130 4.06 26.08 3.03
N GLY A 131 4.48 26.67 1.92
CA GLY A 131 5.76 27.40 1.84
C GLY A 131 5.85 28.56 2.85
N SER A 132 4.79 29.37 2.92
CA SER A 132 4.72 30.53 3.81
C SER A 132 4.65 30.18 5.31
N LEU A 133 4.03 29.05 5.69
CA LEU A 133 3.94 28.61 7.08
C LEU A 133 5.23 27.96 7.59
N TRP A 134 6.03 27.42 6.69
CA TRP A 134 7.28 26.71 7.01
C TRP A 134 8.54 27.51 6.66
N GLY A 135 8.38 28.76 6.17
CA GLY A 135 9.51 29.66 5.87
C GLY A 135 10.42 29.15 4.76
N LEU A 136 9.85 28.43 3.78
CA LEU A 136 10.55 27.91 2.61
C LEU A 136 10.54 28.88 1.41
N ASP A 137 9.97 30.07 1.61
CA ASP A 137 9.92 31.19 0.67
C ASP A 137 11.15 32.11 0.81
#